data_AF-A0A536SXI2-F1
#
_entry.id   AF-A0A536SXI2-F1
#
_cell.length_a   1.000
_cell.length_b   1.000
_cell.length_c   1.000
_cell.angle_alpha   90.00
_cell.angle_beta   90.00
_cell.angle_gamma   90.00
#
_symmetry.space_group_name_H-M   'P 1'
#
loop_
_entity.id
_entity.type
_entity.pdbx_description
1 polymer ?
#
loop_
_entity_poly.entity_id
_entity_poly.type
_entity_poly.pdbx_seq_one_letter_code
_entity_poly.pdbx_strand_id
1 'polypeptide(L)'
;MGFELRGGAVAEPPAIDTDADLLNIERQPAEPARITIGRQSASDAGYREIFVSIDGEQVTMLQFGETYTCEIKPGPHRLRAHNTMFWKTHHIVLR
;
A
#
# COMPACT_ATOMS: atom_id res chain seq x y z
N MET A 1 26.35 -70.59 3.73
CA MET A 1 27.07 -69.85 2.67
C MET A 1 26.03 -69.32 1.71
N GLY A 2 25.88 -68.00 1.64
CA GLY A 2 24.89 -67.31 0.80
C GLY A 2 24.66 -65.91 1.36
N PHE A 3 25.29 -64.90 0.75
CA PHE A 3 25.18 -63.49 1.12
C PHE A 3 24.20 -62.82 0.15
N GLU A 4 23.29 -61.99 0.65
CA GLU A 4 22.51 -61.05 -0.16
C GLU A 4 22.78 -59.62 0.30
N LEU A 5 23.25 -58.79 -0.64
CA LEU A 5 23.31 -57.33 -0.54
C LEU A 5 22.77 -56.74 -1.85
N ARG A 6 21.65 -56.02 -1.77
CA ARG A 6 21.26 -54.85 -2.60
C ARG A 6 19.78 -54.56 -2.30
N GLY A 7 19.32 -53.37 -1.94
CA GLY A 7 19.86 -52.04 -2.17
C GLY A 7 18.79 -51.23 -2.93
N GLY A 8 18.21 -50.24 -2.25
CA GLY A 8 17.46 -49.14 -2.86
C GLY A 8 15.94 -49.34 -2.99
N ALA A 9 15.19 -48.88 -2.00
CA ALA A 9 13.80 -48.49 -2.23
C ALA A 9 13.80 -47.36 -3.28
N VAL A 10 13.20 -47.60 -4.44
CA VAL A 10 12.83 -46.54 -5.36
C VAL A 10 11.70 -45.78 -4.67
N ALA A 11 12.03 -44.68 -4.01
CA ALA A 11 11.01 -43.69 -3.67
C ALA A 11 10.50 -43.12 -5.00
N GLU A 12 9.22 -43.33 -5.29
CA GLU A 12 8.54 -42.54 -6.31
C GLU A 12 8.78 -41.06 -6.01
N PRO A 13 9.18 -40.25 -7.01
CA PRO A 13 9.22 -38.81 -6.82
C PRO A 13 7.80 -38.36 -6.43
N PRO A 14 7.63 -37.49 -5.42
CA PRO A 14 6.30 -36.99 -5.09
C PRO A 14 5.73 -36.32 -6.34
N ALA A 15 4.55 -36.78 -6.76
CA ALA A 15 3.81 -36.15 -7.82
C ALA A 15 3.57 -34.69 -7.43
N ILE A 16 4.30 -33.77 -8.07
CA ILE A 16 4.04 -32.34 -7.94
C ILE A 16 2.78 -32.09 -8.76
N ASP A 17 1.64 -32.00 -8.07
CA ASP A 17 0.39 -31.50 -8.65
C ASP A 17 0.57 -30.01 -8.96
N THR A 18 1.03 -29.73 -10.18
CA THR A 18 1.52 -28.41 -10.59
C THR A 18 0.36 -27.47 -10.97
N ASP A 19 -0.86 -27.98 -11.09
CA ASP A 19 -2.02 -27.22 -11.57
C ASP A 19 -2.70 -26.43 -10.45
N ALA A 20 -2.58 -26.86 -9.18
CA ALA A 20 -3.16 -26.16 -8.04
C ALA A 20 -2.40 -24.87 -7.66
N ASP A 21 -1.11 -24.79 -8.01
CA ASP A 21 -0.22 -23.67 -7.64
C ASP A 21 -0.35 -22.46 -8.59
N LEU A 22 -0.86 -22.65 -9.81
CA LEU A 22 -1.04 -21.58 -10.80
C LEU A 22 -2.19 -20.61 -10.45
N LEU A 23 -3.11 -21.02 -9.58
CA LEU A 23 -4.21 -20.19 -9.10
C LEU A 23 -3.88 -19.49 -7.77
N ASN A 24 -2.81 -19.91 -7.09
CA ASN A 24 -2.30 -19.28 -5.87
C ASN A 24 -1.17 -18.29 -6.17
N ILE A 25 -1.32 -17.50 -7.24
CA ILE A 25 -0.64 -16.21 -7.34
C ILE A 25 -1.25 -15.33 -6.26
N GLU A 26 -0.89 -15.61 -5.01
CA GLU A 26 -1.02 -14.71 -3.89
C GLU A 26 -0.44 -13.40 -4.40
N ARG A 27 -1.31 -12.41 -4.61
CA ARG A 27 -0.87 -11.04 -4.82
C ARG A 27 0.05 -10.75 -3.64
N GLN A 28 1.34 -10.75 -3.90
CA GLN A 28 2.35 -10.37 -2.92
C GLN A 28 1.82 -9.11 -2.23
N PRO A 29 1.70 -9.08 -0.89
CA PRO A 29 1.11 -7.93 -0.21
C PRO A 29 1.90 -6.72 -0.66
N ALA A 30 1.24 -5.88 -1.45
CA ALA A 30 1.90 -4.74 -2.05
C ALA A 30 2.40 -3.86 -0.90
N GLU A 31 3.69 -3.52 -0.96
CA GLU A 31 4.32 -2.70 0.08
C GLU A 31 3.47 -1.44 0.33
N PRO A 32 3.35 -0.99 1.59
CA PRO A 32 2.56 0.19 1.90
C PRO A 32 3.09 1.38 1.09
N ALA A 33 2.19 2.04 0.38
CA ALA A 33 2.50 3.29 -0.30
C ALA A 33 2.62 4.42 0.74
N ARG A 34 3.30 5.50 0.36
CA ARG A 34 3.51 6.66 1.23
C ARG A 34 2.94 7.91 0.58
N ILE A 35 2.19 8.68 1.36
CA ILE A 35 1.70 9.99 0.94
C ILE A 35 2.27 11.08 1.86
N THR A 36 2.73 12.16 1.25
CA THR A 36 3.17 13.37 1.95
C THR A 36 2.35 14.55 1.46
N ILE A 37 1.72 15.26 2.39
CA ILE A 37 0.92 16.45 2.12
C ILE A 37 1.59 17.63 2.82
N GLY A 38 2.06 18.60 2.04
CA GLY A 38 2.70 19.81 2.54
C GLY A 38 1.87 21.05 2.25
N ARG A 39 1.82 21.98 3.20
CA ARG A 39 1.23 23.31 3.03
C ARG A 39 2.32 24.38 3.05
N GLN A 40 3.05 24.46 1.94
CA GLN A 40 4.29 25.26 1.84
C GLN A 40 4.32 26.21 0.63
N SER A 41 3.18 26.41 -0.04
CA SER A 41 3.12 27.28 -1.21
C SER A 41 3.36 28.74 -0.82
N ALA A 42 4.30 29.43 -1.49
CA ALA A 42 4.58 30.84 -1.26
C ALA A 42 3.39 31.78 -1.59
N SER A 43 2.44 31.30 -2.41
CA SER A 43 1.20 32.01 -2.73
C SER A 43 0.04 31.72 -1.78
N ASP A 44 0.24 30.85 -0.78
CA ASP A 44 -0.77 30.60 0.26
C ASP A 44 -0.82 31.79 1.24
N ALA A 45 -2.02 32.28 1.52
CA ALA A 45 -2.23 33.39 2.46
C ALA A 45 -1.89 33.02 3.92
N GLY A 46 -1.81 31.73 4.25
CA GLY A 46 -1.32 31.26 5.55
C GLY A 46 -2.33 31.31 6.70
N TYR A 47 -3.33 32.19 6.66
CA TYR A 47 -4.15 32.54 7.83
C TYR A 47 -5.08 31.46 8.41
N ARG A 48 -5.51 30.47 7.62
CA ARG A 48 -6.49 29.45 8.05
C ARG A 48 -5.87 28.08 8.07
N GLU A 49 -6.28 27.24 8.99
CA GLU A 49 -5.99 25.80 8.96
C GLU A 49 -6.57 25.13 7.71
N ILE A 50 -5.93 24.06 7.26
CA ILE A 50 -6.44 23.18 6.20
C ILE A 50 -6.72 21.80 6.78
N PHE A 51 -7.98 21.39 6.75
CA PHE A 51 -8.42 20.05 7.12
C PHE A 51 -8.23 19.10 5.95
N VAL A 52 -7.45 18.03 6.18
CA VAL A 52 -7.12 17.04 5.16
C VAL A 52 -7.75 15.70 5.52
N SER A 53 -8.45 15.12 4.55
CA SER A 53 -9.05 13.79 4.66
C SER A 53 -8.65 12.90 3.50
N ILE A 54 -8.40 11.63 3.76
CA ILE A 54 -8.15 10.60 2.75
C ILE A 54 -9.29 9.59 2.83
N ASP A 55 -9.92 9.29 1.69
CA ASP A 55 -11.05 8.35 1.56
C ASP A 55 -12.25 8.64 2.47
N GLY A 56 -12.36 9.87 2.94
CA GLY A 56 -13.45 10.33 3.83
C GLY A 56 -13.06 10.41 5.29
N GLU A 57 -11.91 9.86 5.69
CA GLU A 57 -11.39 9.96 7.05
C GLU A 57 -10.46 11.17 7.18
N GLN A 58 -10.68 12.03 8.18
CA GLN A 58 -9.79 13.15 8.45
C GLN A 58 -8.49 12.65 9.07
N VAL A 59 -7.37 12.88 8.39
CA VAL A 59 -6.06 12.38 8.80
C VAL A 59 -5.20 13.45 9.47
N THR A 60 -5.43 14.73 9.16
CA THR A 60 -4.69 15.83 9.77
C THR A 60 -5.39 17.19 9.59
N MET A 61 -4.92 18.18 10.36
CA MET A 61 -5.20 19.60 10.19
C MET A 61 -3.86 20.33 10.07
N LEU A 62 -3.59 20.94 8.92
CA LEU A 62 -2.31 21.58 8.62
C LEU A 62 -2.34 23.09 8.85
N GLN A 63 -1.40 23.56 9.67
CA GLN A 63 -0.98 24.96 9.71
C GLN A 63 -0.07 25.28 8.52
N PHE A 64 0.13 26.57 8.25
CA PHE A 64 1.05 26.99 7.20
C PHE A 64 2.49 26.61 7.55
N GLY A 65 3.22 26.08 6.57
CA GLY A 65 4.58 25.56 6.73
C GLY A 65 4.64 24.08 7.11
N GLU A 66 3.53 23.49 7.56
CA GLU A 66 3.52 22.09 8.02
C GLU A 66 3.49 21.08 6.89
N THR A 67 3.94 19.88 7.22
CA THR A 67 3.91 18.70 6.37
C THR A 67 3.44 17.51 7.19
N TYR A 68 2.54 16.72 6.60
CA TYR A 68 2.07 15.48 7.15
C TYR A 68 2.45 14.33 6.24
N THR A 69 2.79 13.18 6.82
CA THR A 69 3.18 11.99 6.07
C THR A 69 2.63 10.76 6.74
N CYS A 70 2.03 9.86 5.96
CA CYS A 70 1.54 8.57 6.45
C CYS A 70 1.74 7.46 5.43
N GLU A 71 1.75 6.23 5.93
CA GLU A 71 1.64 5.02 5.12
C GLU A 71 0.17 4.73 4.80
N ILE A 72 -0.09 4.21 3.61
CA ILE A 72 -1.42 3.90 3.12
C ILE A 72 -1.34 2.69 2.19
N LYS A 73 -2.44 1.95 2.05
CA LYS A 73 -2.50 0.85 1.08
C LYS A 73 -2.22 1.39 -0.33
N PRO A 74 -1.49 0.67 -1.18
CA PRO A 74 -1.40 1.05 -2.58
C PRO A 74 -2.77 0.90 -3.27
N GLY A 75 -3.02 1.73 -4.27
CA GLY A 75 -4.29 1.77 -4.99
C GLY A 75 -4.87 3.17 -5.17
N PRO A 76 -6.13 3.25 -5.64
CA PRO A 76 -6.83 4.52 -5.84
C PRO A 76 -7.28 5.13 -4.51
N HIS A 77 -7.00 6.42 -4.33
CA HIS A 77 -7.41 7.20 -3.16
C HIS A 77 -8.04 8.53 -3.56
N ARG A 78 -8.91 9.03 -2.69
CA ARG A 78 -9.48 10.38 -2.78
C ARG A 78 -8.95 11.25 -1.65
N LEU A 79 -8.08 12.19 -1.99
CA LEU A 79 -7.59 13.21 -1.08
C LEU A 79 -8.48 14.44 -1.15
N ARG A 80 -8.96 14.94 0.00
CA ARG A 80 -9.67 16.21 0.10
C ARG A 80 -8.93 17.12 1.08
N ALA A 81 -8.63 18.34 0.64
CA ALA A 81 -8.06 19.39 1.45
C ALA A 81 -9.00 20.58 1.42
N HIS A 82 -9.43 21.07 2.60
CA HIS A 82 -10.40 22.14 2.66
C HIS A 82 -10.23 23.04 3.89
N ASN A 83 -10.75 24.24 3.77
CA ASN A 83 -11.05 25.13 4.87
C ASN A 83 -12.47 25.70 4.67
N THR A 84 -12.87 26.69 5.47
CA THR A 84 -14.21 27.29 5.40
C THR A 84 -14.47 28.11 4.12
N MET A 85 -13.46 28.37 3.30
CA MET A 85 -13.59 29.17 2.06
C MET A 85 -13.28 28.37 0.78
N PHE A 86 -12.43 27.35 0.86
CA PHE A 86 -11.95 26.61 -0.30
C PHE A 86 -11.99 25.10 -0.05
N TRP A 87 -12.40 24.35 -1.07
CA TRP A 87 -12.41 22.89 -1.08
C TRP A 87 -11.72 22.39 -2.33
N LYS A 88 -10.72 21.53 -2.17
CA LYS A 88 -10.05 20.83 -3.28
C LYS A 88 -10.12 19.33 -3.06
N THR A 89 -10.37 18.60 -4.15
CA THR A 89 -10.38 17.14 -4.16
C THR A 89 -9.45 16.67 -5.27
N HIS A 90 -8.60 15.70 -4.95
CA HIS A 90 -7.70 15.05 -5.89
C HIS A 90 -7.92 13.54 -5.83
N HIS A 91 -8.02 12.93 -7.02
CA HIS A 91 -8.01 11.48 -7.18
C HIS A 91 -6.60 11.07 -7.59
N ILE A 92 -5.99 10.19 -6.80
CA ILE A 92 -4.62 9.73 -7.00
C ILE A 92 -4.59 8.20 -6.99
N VAL A 93 -3.62 7.62 -7.69
CA VAL A 93 -3.35 6.18 -7.64
C VAL A 93 -1.94 6.02 -7.12
N LEU A 94 -1.83 5.45 -5.93
CA LEU A 94 -0.57 5.15 -5.26
C LEU A 94 -0.12 3.74 -5.66
N ARG A 95 1.19 3.58 -5.85
CA ARG A 95 1.81 2.31 -6.24
C ARG A 95 2.58 1.73 -5.07
#